data_AF-A0A7S3VM48-F1
#
_entry.id   AF-A0A7S3VM48-F1
#
_cell.length_a   1.000
_cell.length_b   1.000
_cell.length_c   1.000
_cell.angle_alpha   90.00
_cell.angle_beta   90.00
_cell.angle_gamma   90.00
#
_symmetry.space_group_name_H-M   'P 1'
#
loop_
_entity.id
_entity.type
_entity.pdbx_description
1 polymer ?
#
loop_
_entity_poly.entity_id
_entity_poly.type
_entity_poly.pdbx_seq_one_letter_code
_entity_poly.pdbx_strand_id
1 'polypeptide(L)'
;MLLVLRVDPRVATVWIYQLWQFAQILNLFMGTRRYEVNMGYNSRDIQSIKELCHNVLIMLEENGGEDATALIRRYARVDPACTLASFERRTQAAKAKQLEKEGLVGWKPFTLF
;
A
#
# COMPACT_ATOMS: atom_id res chain seq x y z
N MET A 1 5.72 -17.37 -2.69
CA MET A 1 4.66 -16.43 -2.29
C MET A 1 4.57 -15.21 -3.21
N LEU A 2 5.67 -14.47 -3.46
CA LEU A 2 5.69 -13.32 -4.39
C LEU A 2 5.15 -13.63 -5.80
N LEU A 3 5.43 -14.84 -6.30
CA LEU A 3 4.97 -15.29 -7.62
C LEU A 3 3.44 -15.48 -7.67
N VAL A 4 2.80 -15.84 -6.56
CA VAL A 4 1.34 -16.07 -6.49
C VAL A 4 0.56 -14.75 -6.60
N LEU A 5 1.07 -13.68 -5.98
CA LEU A 5 0.48 -12.33 -6.10
C LEU A 5 0.55 -11.78 -7.52
N ARG A 6 1.47 -12.31 -8.35
CA ARG A 6 1.62 -11.94 -9.76
C ARG A 6 0.77 -12.81 -10.69
N VAL A 7 0.56 -14.07 -10.32
CA VAL A 7 -0.13 -15.07 -11.15
C VAL A 7 -1.65 -15.00 -10.99
N ASP A 8 -2.16 -14.67 -9.79
CA ASP A 8 -3.59 -14.47 -9.57
C ASP A 8 -3.85 -13.13 -8.85
N PRO A 9 -4.31 -12.09 -9.59
CA PRO A 9 -4.59 -10.79 -9.02
C PRO A 9 -5.70 -10.82 -7.96
N ARG A 10 -6.56 -11.86 -7.93
CA ARG A 10 -7.61 -12.01 -6.90
C ARG A 10 -7.02 -12.31 -5.52
N VAL A 11 -5.84 -12.92 -5.47
CA VAL A 11 -5.17 -13.19 -4.19
C VAL A 11 -4.75 -11.87 -3.56
N ALA A 12 -4.20 -10.95 -4.34
CA ALA A 12 -3.78 -9.64 -3.84
C ALA A 12 -4.97 -8.80 -3.33
N THR A 13 -6.11 -8.83 -4.01
CA THR A 13 -7.32 -8.10 -3.58
C THR A 13 -7.94 -8.64 -2.30
N VAL A 14 -7.79 -9.94 -2.00
CA VAL A 14 -8.23 -10.49 -0.71
C VAL A 14 -7.20 -10.22 0.38
N TRP A 15 -5.92 -10.40 0.07
CA TRP A 15 -4.83 -10.30 1.05
C TRP A 15 -4.60 -8.89 1.57
N ILE A 16 -4.88 -7.87 0.75
CA ILE A 16 -4.73 -6.47 1.18
C ILE A 16 -5.61 -6.13 2.39
N TYR A 17 -6.82 -6.71 2.48
CA TYR A 17 -7.70 -6.54 3.64
C TYR A 17 -7.22 -7.31 4.88
N GLN A 18 -6.32 -8.28 4.70
CA GLN A 18 -5.67 -9.00 5.79
C GLN A 18 -4.29 -8.45 6.15
N LEU A 19 -3.85 -7.35 5.50
CA LEU A 19 -2.54 -6.73 5.72
C LEU A 19 -2.27 -6.44 7.21
N TRP A 20 -3.30 -6.06 7.96
CA TRP A 20 -3.20 -5.77 9.40
C TRP A 20 -2.64 -6.94 10.23
N GLN A 21 -2.87 -8.19 9.81
CA GLN A 21 -2.43 -9.38 10.56
C GLN A 21 -0.91 -9.55 10.52
N PHE A 22 -0.28 -9.22 9.39
CA PHE A 22 1.15 -9.45 9.17
C PHE A 22 1.96 -8.16 9.01
N ALA A 23 1.31 -6.99 9.01
CA ALA A 23 1.97 -5.69 8.90
C ALA A 23 2.98 -5.43 10.04
N GLN A 24 2.73 -5.95 11.25
CA GLN A 24 3.67 -5.79 12.36
C GLN A 24 5.04 -6.41 12.07
N ILE A 25 5.04 -7.59 11.43
CA ILE A 25 6.26 -8.30 11.03
C ILE A 25 6.96 -7.51 9.92
N LEU A 26 6.22 -7.03 8.92
CA LEU A 26 6.80 -6.19 7.87
C LEU A 26 7.43 -4.91 8.45
N ASN A 27 6.73 -4.26 9.37
CA ASN A 27 7.19 -3.02 10.02
C ASN A 27 8.45 -3.23 10.87
N LEU A 28 8.69 -4.44 11.37
CA LEU A 28 9.91 -4.79 12.08
C LEU A 28 11.14 -4.64 11.18
N PHE A 29 11.04 -5.08 9.92
CA PHE A 29 12.15 -5.02 8.96
C PHE A 29 12.22 -3.70 8.19
N MET A 30 11.09 -3.01 7.99
CA MET A 30 11.02 -1.78 7.20
C MET A 30 11.07 -0.47 8.03
N GLY A 31 11.02 -0.56 9.36
CA GLY A 31 10.93 0.61 10.24
C GLY A 31 12.18 1.49 10.21
N THR A 32 11.98 2.81 10.11
CA THR A 32 13.05 3.81 9.93
C THR A 32 13.61 4.43 11.21
N ARG A 33 13.15 4.10 12.44
CA ARG A 33 13.45 5.00 13.57
C ARG A 33 13.79 4.47 14.96
N ARG A 34 13.75 3.17 15.31
CA ARG A 34 14.08 2.79 16.71
C ARG A 34 14.40 1.34 17.06
N TYR A 35 14.17 0.39 16.16
CA TYR A 35 14.41 -1.03 16.42
C TYR A 35 15.21 -1.59 15.25
N GLU A 36 16.52 -1.37 15.28
CA GLU A 36 17.41 -2.12 14.40
C GLU A 36 17.35 -3.57 14.89
N VAL A 37 16.87 -4.47 14.03
CA VAL A 37 16.72 -5.89 14.34
C VAL A 37 18.11 -6.51 14.43
N ASN A 38 18.77 -6.31 15.58
CA ASN A 38 20.08 -6.87 15.86
C ASN A 38 19.89 -8.26 16.48
N MET A 39 19.22 -9.15 15.75
CA MET A 39 18.97 -10.54 16.18
C MET A 39 20.16 -11.48 15.90
N GLY A 40 21.37 -10.93 15.66
CA GLY A 40 22.55 -11.71 15.30
C GLY A 40 22.51 -12.29 13.87
N TYR A 41 21.58 -11.82 13.02
CA TYR A 41 21.53 -12.20 11.62
C TYR A 41 22.63 -11.52 10.80
N ASN A 42 23.07 -12.19 9.73
CA ASN A 42 23.99 -11.61 8.77
C ASN A 42 23.34 -10.37 8.11
N SER A 43 24.11 -9.30 7.95
CA SER A 43 23.64 -8.05 7.34
C SER A 43 23.08 -8.27 5.92
N ARG A 44 23.62 -9.26 5.19
CA ARG A 44 23.09 -9.66 3.87
C ARG A 44 21.68 -10.22 3.95
N ASP A 45 21.40 -11.08 4.94
CA ASP A 45 20.09 -11.72 5.08
C ASP A 45 19.03 -10.68 5.48
N ILE A 46 19.39 -9.74 6.35
CA ILE A 46 18.52 -8.61 6.73
C ILE A 46 18.18 -7.77 5.50
N GLN A 47 19.17 -7.48 4.64
CA GLN A 47 18.97 -6.73 3.41
C GLN A 47 18.04 -7.47 2.43
N SER A 48 18.24 -8.78 2.25
CA SER A 48 17.37 -9.61 1.41
C SER A 48 15.93 -9.67 1.96
N ILE A 49 15.74 -9.75 3.27
CA ILE A 49 14.40 -9.72 3.88
C ILE A 49 13.74 -8.36 3.67
N LYS A 50 14.47 -7.26 3.82
CA LYS A 50 13.95 -5.90 3.52
C LYS A 50 13.49 -5.78 2.07
N GLU A 51 14.29 -6.26 1.13
CA GLU A 51 13.94 -6.30 -0.29
C GLU A 51 12.68 -7.14 -0.54
N LEU A 52 12.57 -8.32 0.09
CA LEU A 52 11.38 -9.16 0.00
C LEU A 52 10.13 -8.46 0.57
N CYS A 53 10.23 -7.82 1.73
CA CYS A 53 9.12 -7.06 2.32
C CYS A 53 8.67 -5.93 1.40
N HIS A 54 9.60 -5.19 0.80
CA HIS A 54 9.30 -4.12 -0.13
C HIS A 54 8.61 -4.65 -1.40
N ASN A 55 9.13 -5.74 -1.96
CA ASN A 55 8.54 -6.40 -3.14
C ASN A 55 7.10 -6.88 -2.86
N VAL A 56 6.82 -7.40 -1.66
CA VAL A 56 5.45 -7.80 -1.29
C VAL A 56 4.52 -6.59 -1.26
N LEU A 57 4.94 -5.45 -0.69
CA LEU A 57 4.13 -4.23 -0.67
C LEU A 57 3.87 -3.69 -2.08
N ILE A 58 4.88 -3.66 -2.95
CA ILE A 58 4.71 -3.25 -4.35
C ILE A 58 3.68 -4.13 -5.05
N MET A 59 3.82 -5.45 -4.91
CA MET A 59 2.91 -6.41 -5.52
C MET A 59 1.46 -6.25 -5.03
N LEU A 60 1.27 -5.99 -3.73
CA LEU A 60 -0.04 -5.71 -3.15
C LEU A 60 -0.60 -4.36 -3.60
N GLU A 61 0.24 -3.36 -3.85
CA GLU A 61 -0.20 -2.05 -4.33
C GLU A 61 -0.64 -2.07 -5.80
N GLU A 62 0.12 -2.78 -6.64
CA GLU A 62 -0.20 -2.95 -8.06
C GLU A 62 -1.49 -3.74 -8.24
N ASN A 63 -1.65 -4.84 -7.51
CA ASN A 63 -2.72 -5.82 -7.75
C ASN A 63 -3.87 -5.77 -6.72
N GLY A 64 -3.73 -5.05 -5.60
CA GLY A 64 -4.69 -5.07 -4.49
C GLY A 64 -5.93 -4.18 -4.66
N GLY A 65 -6.09 -3.51 -5.81
CA GLY A 65 -7.26 -2.67 -6.08
C GLY A 65 -7.18 -1.25 -5.51
N GLU A 66 -8.32 -0.56 -5.47
CA GLU A 66 -8.39 0.88 -5.18
C GLU A 66 -7.97 1.24 -3.75
N ASP A 67 -8.34 0.42 -2.77
CA ASP A 67 -8.06 0.65 -1.36
C ASP A 67 -6.60 0.33 -0.96
N ALA A 68 -5.82 -0.30 -1.85
CA ALA A 68 -4.51 -0.84 -1.49
C ALA A 68 -3.55 0.22 -0.96
N THR A 69 -3.47 1.38 -1.61
CA THR A 69 -2.61 2.48 -1.15
C THR A 69 -3.02 3.00 0.23
N ALA A 70 -4.33 3.05 0.53
CA ALA A 70 -4.84 3.51 1.82
C ALA A 70 -4.56 2.48 2.93
N LEU A 71 -4.79 1.19 2.66
CA LEU A 71 -4.54 0.10 3.59
C LEU A 71 -3.03 -0.05 3.88
N ILE A 72 -2.18 0.07 2.85
CA ILE A 72 -0.71 0.07 3.03
C ILE A 72 -0.30 1.21 3.93
N ARG A 73 -0.75 2.45 3.69
CA ARG A 73 -0.43 3.60 4.58
C ARG A 73 -0.93 3.43 6.00
N ARG A 74 -2.09 2.77 6.17
CA ARG A 74 -2.70 2.55 7.48
C ARG A 74 -1.90 1.54 8.32
N TYR A 75 -1.41 0.47 7.69
CA TYR A 75 -0.84 -0.67 8.40
C TYR A 75 0.68 -0.79 8.25
N ALA A 76 1.23 -0.50 7.08
CA ALA A 76 2.67 -0.42 6.86
C ALA A 76 3.15 1.01 7.20
N ARG A 77 4.13 1.12 8.10
CA ARG A 77 4.77 2.39 8.49
C ARG A 77 5.78 2.87 7.44
N VAL A 78 5.44 2.71 6.17
CA VAL A 78 6.28 2.98 5.02
C VAL A 78 5.42 3.69 3.98
N ASP A 79 6.02 4.63 3.26
CA ASP A 79 5.34 5.23 2.12
C ASP A 79 5.09 4.17 1.04
N PRO A 80 3.85 4.02 0.56
CA PRO A 80 3.54 3.09 -0.52
C PRO A 80 4.32 3.46 -1.77
N ALA A 81 4.71 2.46 -2.55
CA ALA A 81 5.48 2.67 -3.76
C ALA A 81 4.64 3.47 -4.76
N CYS A 82 5.17 4.57 -5.28
CA CYS A 82 4.51 5.31 -6.36
C CYS A 82 4.61 4.50 -7.67
N THR A 83 3.82 3.43 -7.79
CA THR A 83 3.71 2.60 -8.98
C THR A 83 2.89 3.32 -10.05
N LEU A 84 3.02 2.89 -11.30
CA LEU A 84 2.23 3.45 -12.42
C LEU A 84 0.73 3.34 -12.15
N ALA A 85 0.27 2.22 -11.58
CA ALA A 85 -1.11 2.03 -11.17
C ALA A 85 -1.56 3.04 -10.10
N SER A 86 -0.72 3.29 -9.09
CA SER A 86 -1.00 4.31 -8.07
C SER A 86 -1.02 5.74 -8.65
N PHE A 87 -0.20 6.01 -9.66
CA PHE A 87 -0.19 7.29 -10.37
C PHE A 87 -1.46 7.47 -11.23
N GLU A 88 -1.89 6.45 -11.95
CA GLU A 88 -3.13 6.45 -12.73
C GLU A 88 -4.36 6.66 -11.85
N ARG A 89 -4.45 5.97 -10.71
CA ARG A 89 -5.54 6.19 -9.74
C ARG A 89 -5.54 7.60 -9.17
N ARG A 90 -4.38 8.15 -8.81
CA ARG A 90 -4.27 9.54 -8.31
C ARG A 90 -4.62 10.57 -9.37
N THR A 91 -4.24 10.36 -10.62
CA THR A 91 -4.60 11.27 -11.73
C THR A 91 -6.08 11.19 -12.05
N GLN A 92 -6.71 10.01 -11.99
CA GLN A 92 -8.16 9.85 -12.11
C GLN A 92 -8.91 10.54 -10.96
N ALA A 93 -8.49 10.32 -9.70
CA ALA A 93 -9.08 10.99 -8.55
C ALA A 93 -8.89 12.51 -8.59
N ALA A 94 -7.74 12.99 -9.08
CA ALA A 94 -7.50 14.42 -9.28
C ALA A 94 -8.40 15.01 -10.38
N LYS A 95 -8.58 14.30 -11.50
CA LYS A 95 -9.52 14.69 -12.56
C LYS A 95 -10.96 14.73 -12.06
N ALA A 96 -11.40 13.73 -11.30
CA ALA A 96 -12.73 13.72 -10.68
C ALA A 96 -12.94 14.91 -9.73
N LYS A 97 -11.93 15.24 -8.90
CA LYS A 97 -11.98 16.41 -8.01
C LYS A 97 -11.92 17.75 -8.76
N GLN A 98 -11.26 17.82 -9.91
CA GLN A 98 -11.27 19.01 -10.75
C GLN A 98 -12.65 19.21 -11.39
N LEU A 99 -13.29 18.15 -11.87
CA LEU A 99 -14.67 18.17 -12.37
C LEU A 99 -15.68 18.57 -11.28
N GLU A 100 -15.48 18.14 -10.03
CA GLU A 100 -16.28 18.60 -8.88
C GLU A 100 -16.07 20.09 -8.58
N LYS A 101 -14.84 20.61 -8.73
CA LYS A 101 -14.51 22.03 -8.51
C LYS A 101 -14.96 22.95 -9.64
N GLU A 102 -15.06 22.44 -10.87
CA GLU A 102 -15.52 23.17 -12.06
C GLU A 102 -17.06 23.30 -12.15
N GLY A 103 -17.79 22.80 -11.15
CA GLY A 103 -19.17 23.25 -10.89
C GLY A 103 -20.26 22.58 -11.73
N LEU A 104 -20.18 21.25 -11.93
CA LEU A 104 -21.23 20.50 -12.63
C LEU A 104 -21.98 19.46 -11.77
N VAL A 105 -21.69 19.35 -10.47
CA VAL A 105 -22.50 18.52 -9.56
C VAL A 105 -23.26 19.41 -8.61
N GLY A 106 -24.57 19.44 -8.81
CA GLY A 106 -25.53 20.29 -8.11
C GLY A 106 -25.39 20.25 -6.59
N TRP A 107 -25.76 21.37 -5.99
CA TRP A 107 -26.05 21.62 -4.58
C TRP A 107 -26.11 20.33 -3.72
N LYS A 108 -25.04 20.03 -2.97
CA LYS A 108 -25.11 19.08 -1.86
C LYS A 108 -25.62 19.86 -0.65
N PRO A 109 -26.87 19.65 -0.17
CA PRO A 109 -27.29 20.23 1.09
C PRO A 109 -26.42 19.61 2.18
N PHE A 110 -25.71 20.48 2.89
CA PHE A 110 -25.05 20.27 4.17
C PHE A 110 -25.67 19.10 4.97
N THR A 111 -24.96 17.97 5.05
CA THR A 111 -25.23 16.97 6.09
C THR A 111 -24.70 17.50 7.41
N LEU A 112 -25.55 18.26 8.12
CA LEU A 112 -25.48 18.47 9.57
C LEU A 112 -26.31 17.37 10.23
N PHE A 113 -25.73 16.18 10.42
CA PHE A 113 -26.16 15.21 11.43
C PHE A 113 -24.95 14.36 11.84
#